data_AF-A0A7S3PH56-F1
#
_entry.id   AF-A0A7S3PH56-F1
#
_cell.length_a   1.000
_cell.length_b   1.000
_cell.length_c   1.000
_cell.angle_alpha   90.00
_cell.angle_beta   90.00
_cell.angle_gamma   90.00
#
_symmetry.space_group_name_H-M   'P 1'
#
loop_
_entity.id
_entity.type
_entity.pdbx_description
1 polymer ?
#
loop_
_entity_poly.entity_id
_entity_poly.type
_entity_poly.pdbx_seq_one_letter_code
_entity_poly.pdbx_strand_id
1 'polypeptide(L)'
;AVLREHLPRIQRSKDFLKSLVFTLLSKSYIATEIVTHEINGRSFTYEVYKLTSVGSQALLSKHQPLMLPVPTSIREYEAREKEKAEARRKELADLGIDLSTLPKRELEDNCEGPVVKAHLNWAKNLQRYRDSGRDEFAKNLEKMFDVVMSWRANTAVKLSMAPAAVIPLHLCKNIAYSRPKQVDALVTLGVRVNGVESLASAIMKASIELGFDADNENTADEILVKFPQGEWKSSEPWEHAVYKISKSGKKPTWELNYERFAKGEPFQAIAANSATGRSIQLSSLHQYICEAIRHARPVDLNRLAKESGVQLSCKDWNRFESECDKLEIKVDDVGFQQKDLVRAIVGASVDVDYKEKTEEQRNEERAIYSKLTLFVSLKQMQCPVGIKIVNNSNSKTLSGEGSPSNVSGGKFGQFKDARVKRHRVDPDVIDVL
;
A
#
# COMPACT_ATOMS: atom_id res chain seq x y z
N ALA A 1 17.16 -23.84 -12.53
CA ALA A 1 16.73 -22.63 -11.78
C ALA A 1 16.57 -21.45 -12.73
N VAL A 2 17.55 -21.20 -13.61
CA VAL A 2 17.58 -20.09 -14.59
C VAL A 2 16.39 -20.08 -15.58
N LEU A 3 15.92 -21.24 -16.06
CA LEU A 3 14.78 -21.29 -17.01
C LEU A 3 13.43 -20.84 -16.43
N ARG A 4 13.20 -21.00 -15.12
CA ARG A 4 11.91 -20.64 -14.50
C ARG A 4 11.68 -19.14 -14.45
N GLU A 5 12.72 -18.32 -14.53
CA GLU A 5 12.59 -16.85 -14.42
C GLU A 5 12.20 -16.18 -15.74
N HIS A 6 12.31 -16.87 -16.87
CA HIS A 6 11.93 -16.36 -18.19
C HIS A 6 10.54 -16.81 -18.64
N LEU A 7 9.96 -17.83 -18.00
CA LEU A 7 8.60 -18.27 -18.31
C LEU A 7 7.54 -17.30 -17.73
N PRO A 8 6.40 -17.07 -18.40
CA PRO A 8 5.24 -16.41 -17.82
C PRO A 8 4.86 -17.00 -16.46
N ARG A 9 4.38 -16.17 -15.52
CA ARG A 9 4.14 -16.57 -14.11
C ARG A 9 3.29 -17.83 -13.96
N ILE A 10 2.32 -18.04 -14.85
CA ILE A 10 1.45 -19.22 -14.86
C ILE A 10 2.17 -20.50 -15.27
N GLN A 11 3.12 -20.39 -16.19
CA GLN A 11 3.94 -21.50 -16.67
C GLN A 11 5.02 -21.92 -15.65
N ARG A 12 5.19 -21.12 -14.58
CA ARG A 12 6.03 -21.48 -13.41
C ARG A 12 5.27 -22.31 -12.37
N SER A 13 3.95 -22.45 -12.49
CA SER A 13 3.14 -23.15 -11.49
C SER A 13 3.43 -24.65 -11.52
N LYS A 14 3.36 -25.29 -10.35
CA LYS A 14 3.52 -26.75 -10.25
C LYS A 14 2.45 -27.49 -11.04
N ASP A 15 1.24 -26.93 -11.10
CA ASP A 15 0.11 -27.54 -11.79
C ASP A 15 0.27 -27.47 -13.31
N PHE A 16 0.82 -26.37 -13.83
CA PHE A 16 1.22 -26.29 -15.24
C PHE A 16 2.27 -27.33 -15.59
N LEU A 17 3.34 -27.45 -14.80
CA LEU A 17 4.41 -28.42 -15.07
C LEU A 17 3.90 -29.87 -15.03
N LYS A 18 3.02 -30.20 -14.07
CA LYS A 18 2.38 -31.52 -14.02
C LYS A 18 1.52 -31.79 -15.26
N SER A 19 0.72 -30.81 -15.67
CA SER A 19 -0.14 -30.91 -16.86
C SER A 19 0.68 -31.02 -18.15
N LEU A 20 1.83 -30.33 -18.23
CA LEU A 20 2.76 -30.41 -19.35
C LEU A 20 3.40 -31.81 -19.44
N VAL A 21 3.90 -32.35 -18.32
CA VAL A 21 4.45 -33.71 -18.27
C VAL A 21 3.41 -34.74 -18.70
N PHE A 22 2.17 -34.61 -18.22
CA PHE A 22 1.07 -35.49 -18.65
C PHE A 22 0.81 -35.38 -20.17
N THR A 23 0.88 -34.16 -20.71
CA THR A 23 0.70 -33.92 -22.15
C THR A 23 1.82 -34.57 -22.97
N LEU A 24 3.08 -34.44 -22.51
CA LEU A 24 4.23 -35.06 -23.15
C LEU A 24 4.18 -36.60 -23.11
N LEU A 25 3.70 -37.19 -22.00
CA LEU A 25 3.42 -38.62 -21.89
C LEU A 25 2.33 -39.06 -22.89
N SER A 26 1.22 -38.31 -22.97
CA SER A 26 0.08 -38.64 -23.83
C SER A 26 0.44 -38.61 -25.33
N LYS A 27 1.40 -37.78 -25.71
CA LYS A 27 1.92 -37.67 -27.09
C LYS A 27 3.15 -38.56 -27.34
N SER A 28 3.50 -39.39 -26.35
CA SER A 28 4.61 -40.33 -26.42
C SER A 28 5.96 -39.67 -26.69
N TYR A 29 6.18 -38.42 -26.26
CA TYR A 29 7.51 -37.78 -26.30
C TYR A 29 8.40 -38.24 -25.14
N ILE A 30 7.77 -38.59 -24.02
CA ILE A 30 8.40 -39.20 -22.86
C ILE A 30 7.63 -40.46 -22.47
N ALA A 31 8.30 -41.40 -21.81
CA ALA A 31 7.72 -42.62 -21.26
C ALA A 31 8.13 -42.76 -19.78
N THR A 32 7.31 -43.44 -19.00
CA THR A 32 7.59 -43.70 -17.57
C THR A 32 8.21 -45.07 -17.42
N GLU A 33 9.29 -45.16 -16.65
CA GLU A 33 9.94 -46.42 -16.26
C GLU A 33 10.09 -46.46 -14.74
N ILE A 34 9.74 -47.60 -14.14
CA ILE A 34 9.91 -47.79 -12.70
C ILE A 34 11.31 -48.37 -12.48
N VAL A 35 12.15 -47.61 -11.78
CA VAL A 35 13.50 -48.03 -11.41
C VAL A 35 13.49 -48.37 -9.92
N THR A 36 13.92 -49.59 -9.59
CA THR A 36 14.15 -50.01 -8.21
C THR A 36 15.63 -49.89 -7.91
N HIS A 37 15.98 -49.07 -6.93
CA HIS A 37 17.34 -48.95 -6.43
C HIS A 37 17.42 -49.43 -4.99
N GLU A 38 18.32 -50.35 -4.71
CA GLU A 38 18.55 -50.85 -3.36
C GLU A 38 19.72 -50.10 -2.72
N ILE A 39 19.51 -49.52 -1.55
CA ILE A 39 20.56 -48.83 -0.77
C ILE A 39 20.45 -49.30 0.67
N ASN A 40 21.53 -49.88 1.20
CA ASN A 40 21.61 -50.42 2.58
C ASN A 40 20.49 -51.42 2.92
N GLY A 41 20.17 -52.36 2.02
CA GLY A 41 19.16 -53.40 2.24
C GLY A 41 17.70 -52.90 2.27
N ARG A 42 17.46 -51.66 1.82
CA ARG A 42 16.11 -51.13 1.57
C ARG A 42 15.97 -50.80 0.09
N SER A 43 14.93 -51.36 -0.53
CA SER A 43 14.57 -51.11 -1.91
C SER A 43 13.71 -49.85 -2.01
N PHE A 44 14.14 -48.92 -2.85
CA PHE A 44 13.41 -47.71 -3.21
C PHE A 44 12.97 -47.83 -4.67
N THR A 45 11.67 -47.91 -4.90
CA THR A 45 11.06 -47.79 -6.23
C THR A 45 10.71 -46.35 -6.50
N TYR A 46 11.14 -45.83 -7.65
CA TYR A 46 10.75 -44.51 -8.13
C TYR A 46 10.50 -44.50 -9.63
N GLU A 47 9.56 -43.66 -10.06
CA GLU A 47 9.26 -43.43 -11.46
C GLU A 47 10.29 -42.47 -12.06
N VAL A 48 10.88 -42.87 -13.18
CA VAL A 48 11.80 -42.07 -13.98
C VAL A 48 11.17 -41.83 -15.35
N TYR A 49 11.27 -40.62 -15.86
CA TYR A 49 10.85 -40.30 -17.22
C TYR A 49 12.03 -40.50 -18.18
N LYS A 50 11.84 -41.30 -19.23
CA LYS A 50 12.79 -41.48 -20.32
C LYS A 50 12.27 -40.87 -21.62
N LEU A 51 13.20 -40.40 -22.44
CA LEU A 51 12.90 -39.88 -23.76
C LEU A 51 12.56 -41.04 -24.71
N THR A 52 11.51 -40.91 -25.50
CA THR A 52 11.16 -41.90 -26.54
C THR A 52 11.88 -41.56 -27.86
N SER A 53 11.81 -42.46 -28.85
CA SER A 53 12.32 -42.19 -30.21
C SER A 53 11.67 -40.95 -30.85
N VAL A 54 10.38 -40.72 -30.59
CA VAL A 54 9.64 -39.53 -31.05
C VAL A 54 10.14 -38.27 -30.34
N GLY A 55 10.40 -38.35 -29.03
CA GLY A 55 11.05 -37.29 -28.26
C GLY A 55 12.45 -36.96 -28.77
N SER A 56 13.27 -37.97 -29.06
CA SER A 56 14.61 -37.79 -29.62
C SER A 56 14.58 -37.11 -30.98
N GLN A 57 13.66 -37.51 -31.87
CA GLN A 57 13.51 -36.87 -33.18
C GLN A 57 13.04 -35.42 -33.07
N ALA A 58 12.13 -35.12 -32.14
CA ALA A 58 11.66 -33.76 -31.89
C ALA A 58 12.79 -32.84 -31.38
N LEU A 59 13.66 -33.34 -30.50
CA LEU A 59 14.86 -32.61 -30.05
C LEU A 59 15.87 -32.34 -31.18
N LEU A 60 16.08 -33.34 -32.04
CA LEU A 60 16.99 -33.21 -33.19
C LEU A 60 16.48 -32.22 -34.23
N SER A 61 15.15 -32.09 -34.33
CA SER A 61 14.46 -31.15 -35.21
C SER A 61 14.41 -29.74 -34.60
N LYS A 62 15.58 -29.16 -34.29
CA LYS A 62 15.78 -27.88 -33.57
C LYS A 62 14.95 -26.66 -34.06
N HIS A 63 14.35 -26.73 -35.25
CA HIS A 63 13.59 -25.65 -35.86
C HIS A 63 12.09 -25.92 -36.03
N GLN A 64 11.60 -27.09 -35.61
CA GLN A 64 10.18 -27.42 -35.76
C GLN A 64 9.44 -27.24 -34.43
N PRO A 65 8.47 -26.31 -34.33
CA PRO A 65 7.74 -26.08 -33.09
C PRO A 65 6.87 -27.30 -32.73
N LEU A 66 6.98 -27.74 -31.47
CA LEU A 66 6.15 -28.79 -30.89
C LEU A 66 4.73 -28.28 -30.66
N MET A 67 3.77 -28.81 -31.42
CA MET A 67 2.36 -28.46 -31.28
C MET A 67 1.71 -29.30 -30.19
N LEU A 68 1.74 -28.81 -28.96
CA LEU A 68 1.09 -29.45 -27.80
C LEU A 68 -0.33 -28.88 -27.60
N PRO A 69 -1.32 -29.71 -27.20
CA PRO A 69 -2.61 -29.19 -26.79
C PRO A 69 -2.45 -28.30 -25.54
N VAL A 70 -3.24 -27.22 -25.47
CA VAL A 70 -3.20 -26.29 -24.33
C VAL A 70 -3.49 -27.05 -23.03
N PRO A 71 -2.56 -27.05 -22.05
CA PRO A 71 -2.74 -27.68 -20.75
C PRO A 71 -4.06 -27.29 -20.07
N THR A 72 -4.73 -28.25 -19.41
CA THR A 72 -5.99 -28.01 -18.68
C THR A 72 -5.84 -26.94 -17.61
N SER A 73 -4.69 -26.91 -16.93
CA SER A 73 -4.33 -25.87 -15.95
C SER A 73 -4.36 -24.44 -16.51
N ILE A 74 -4.00 -24.23 -17.79
CA ILE A 74 -4.12 -22.92 -18.45
C ILE A 74 -5.59 -22.62 -18.75
N ARG A 75 -6.33 -23.60 -19.28
CA ARG A 75 -7.77 -23.41 -19.58
C ARG A 75 -8.59 -23.05 -18.34
N GLU A 76 -8.35 -23.73 -17.22
CA GLU A 76 -8.99 -23.43 -15.94
C GLU A 76 -8.62 -22.05 -15.42
N TYR A 77 -7.37 -21.63 -15.62
CA TYR A 77 -6.95 -20.29 -15.26
C TYR A 77 -7.61 -19.22 -16.14
N GLU A 78 -7.63 -19.41 -17.46
CA GLU A 78 -8.30 -18.50 -18.39
C GLU A 78 -9.79 -18.39 -18.09
N ALA A 79 -10.45 -19.52 -17.79
CA ALA A 79 -11.86 -19.53 -17.36
C ALA A 79 -12.06 -18.73 -16.06
N ARG A 80 -11.18 -18.92 -15.07
CA ARG A 80 -11.25 -18.20 -13.79
C ARG A 80 -10.99 -16.70 -13.95
N GLU A 81 -10.07 -16.30 -14.82
CA GLU A 81 -9.82 -14.87 -15.08
C GLU A 81 -10.97 -14.23 -15.86
N LYS A 82 -11.58 -14.96 -16.82
CA LYS A 82 -12.82 -14.52 -17.49
C LYS A 82 -13.97 -14.36 -16.51
N GLU A 83 -14.20 -15.34 -15.63
CA GLU A 83 -15.23 -15.26 -14.60
C GLU A 83 -15.04 -14.04 -13.67
N LYS A 84 -13.79 -13.79 -13.24
CA LYS A 84 -13.47 -12.58 -12.46
C LYS A 84 -13.70 -11.30 -13.24
N ALA A 85 -13.34 -11.26 -14.52
CA ALA A 85 -13.56 -10.09 -15.37
C ALA A 85 -15.06 -9.83 -15.56
N GLU A 86 -15.86 -10.86 -15.80
CA GLU A 86 -17.31 -10.78 -15.90
C GLU A 86 -17.94 -10.33 -14.58
N ALA A 87 -17.50 -10.88 -13.44
CA ALA A 87 -17.95 -10.44 -12.12
C ALA A 87 -17.65 -8.95 -11.89
N ARG A 88 -16.47 -8.47 -12.29
CA ARG A 88 -16.13 -7.04 -12.22
C ARG A 88 -16.98 -6.19 -13.16
N ARG A 89 -17.28 -6.67 -14.38
CA ARG A 89 -18.17 -5.94 -15.32
C ARG A 89 -19.58 -5.80 -14.75
N LYS A 90 -20.11 -6.88 -14.15
CA LYS A 90 -21.39 -6.86 -13.45
C LYS A 90 -21.35 -5.87 -12.29
N GLU A 91 -20.32 -5.94 -11.45
CA GLU A 91 -20.14 -5.01 -10.33
C GLU A 91 -20.07 -3.54 -10.77
N LEU A 92 -19.37 -3.24 -11.88
CA LEU A 92 -19.35 -1.88 -12.44
C LEU A 92 -20.73 -1.43 -12.90
N ALA A 93 -21.49 -2.30 -13.56
CA ALA A 93 -22.85 -2.01 -14.01
C ALA A 93 -23.82 -1.83 -12.83
N ASP A 94 -23.72 -2.68 -11.80
CA ASP A 94 -24.54 -2.62 -10.58
C ASP A 94 -24.28 -1.32 -9.80
N LEU A 95 -23.05 -0.83 -9.82
CA LEU A 95 -22.65 0.46 -9.24
C LEU A 95 -23.04 1.66 -10.12
N GLY A 96 -23.75 1.44 -11.25
CA GLY A 96 -24.19 2.48 -12.17
C GLY A 96 -23.07 3.15 -12.95
N ILE A 97 -21.90 2.51 -13.07
CA ILE A 97 -20.78 3.04 -13.85
C ILE A 97 -20.99 2.69 -15.32
N ASP A 98 -21.13 3.71 -16.15
CA ASP A 98 -21.23 3.53 -17.60
C ASP A 98 -19.92 2.96 -18.18
N LEU A 99 -20.00 1.74 -18.69
CA LEU A 99 -18.89 1.03 -19.31
C LEU A 99 -18.38 1.73 -20.58
N SER A 100 -19.21 2.53 -21.25
CA SER A 100 -18.82 3.27 -22.45
C SER A 100 -17.75 4.34 -22.16
N THR A 101 -17.73 4.84 -20.93
CA THR A 101 -16.79 5.89 -20.49
C THR A 101 -15.40 5.34 -20.11
N LEU A 102 -15.27 4.01 -19.99
CA LEU A 102 -14.04 3.35 -19.58
C LEU A 102 -13.17 2.98 -20.79
N PRO A 103 -11.84 3.03 -20.68
CA PRO A 103 -10.95 2.65 -21.77
C PRO A 103 -11.19 1.18 -22.19
N LYS A 104 -11.46 0.94 -23.47
CA LYS A 104 -11.69 -0.41 -24.03
C LYS A 104 -10.55 -1.38 -23.69
N ARG A 105 -9.31 -0.90 -23.76
CA ARG A 105 -8.11 -1.66 -23.38
C ARG A 105 -8.18 -2.19 -21.94
N GLU A 106 -8.57 -1.36 -20.97
CA GLU A 106 -8.70 -1.82 -19.58
C GLU A 106 -9.87 -2.79 -19.39
N LEU A 107 -10.94 -2.64 -20.17
CA LEU A 107 -12.08 -3.55 -20.14
C LEU A 107 -11.73 -4.93 -20.73
N GLU A 108 -10.91 -4.96 -21.78
CA GLU A 108 -10.39 -6.16 -22.45
C GLU A 108 -9.30 -6.85 -21.62
N ASP A 109 -8.44 -6.07 -20.94
CA ASP A 109 -7.43 -6.55 -19.99
C ASP A 109 -8.05 -6.94 -18.63
N ASN A 110 -9.06 -7.83 -18.65
CA ASN A 110 -9.74 -8.39 -17.48
C ASN A 110 -10.36 -7.35 -16.52
N CYS A 111 -10.80 -6.21 -17.05
CA CYS A 111 -11.30 -5.09 -16.25
C CYS A 111 -10.31 -4.67 -15.17
N GLU A 112 -9.02 -4.65 -15.53
CA GLU A 112 -7.94 -4.28 -14.65
C GLU A 112 -7.17 -3.08 -15.21
N GLY A 113 -7.24 -1.97 -14.49
CA GLY A 113 -6.47 -0.78 -14.85
C GLY A 113 -6.72 0.38 -13.90
N PRO A 114 -5.91 1.44 -14.00
CA PRO A 114 -6.01 2.60 -13.11
C PRO A 114 -7.36 3.31 -13.24
N VAL A 115 -7.94 3.40 -14.43
CA VAL A 115 -9.23 4.09 -14.65
C VAL A 115 -10.37 3.28 -14.05
N VAL A 116 -10.43 1.98 -14.35
CA VAL A 116 -11.45 1.07 -13.79
C VAL A 116 -11.37 1.05 -12.27
N LYS A 117 -10.16 0.93 -11.71
CA LYS A 117 -9.94 0.92 -10.25
C LYS A 117 -10.40 2.21 -9.60
N ALA A 118 -10.08 3.38 -10.15
CA ALA A 118 -10.50 4.66 -9.59
C ALA A 118 -12.04 4.81 -9.59
N HIS A 119 -12.71 4.44 -10.68
CA HIS A 119 -14.17 4.48 -10.77
C HIS A 119 -14.84 3.56 -9.74
N LEU A 120 -14.36 2.32 -9.65
CA LEU A 120 -14.88 1.32 -8.74
C LEU A 120 -14.62 1.69 -7.27
N ASN A 121 -13.43 2.19 -6.94
CA ASN A 121 -13.11 2.63 -5.58
C ASN A 121 -13.96 3.81 -5.16
N TRP A 122 -14.17 4.79 -6.04
CA TRP A 122 -15.03 5.94 -5.78
C TRP A 122 -16.46 5.49 -5.43
N ALA A 123 -17.07 4.68 -6.30
CA ALA A 123 -18.43 4.19 -6.10
C ALA A 123 -18.57 3.35 -4.82
N LYS A 124 -17.63 2.42 -4.58
CA LYS A 124 -17.61 1.60 -3.36
C LYS A 124 -17.43 2.42 -2.10
N ASN A 125 -16.59 3.47 -2.14
CA ASN A 125 -16.40 4.33 -0.98
C ASN A 125 -17.68 5.10 -0.66
N LEU A 126 -18.34 5.70 -1.67
CA LEU A 126 -19.61 6.39 -1.47
C LEU A 126 -20.68 5.45 -0.92
N GLN A 127 -20.84 4.27 -1.51
CA GLN A 127 -21.78 3.26 -1.04
C GLN A 127 -21.47 2.84 0.40
N ARG A 128 -20.19 2.54 0.72
CA ARG A 128 -19.77 2.21 2.09
C ARG A 128 -20.15 3.30 3.09
N TYR A 129 -19.98 4.57 2.74
CA TYR A 129 -20.35 5.66 3.64
C TYR A 129 -21.87 5.74 3.83
N ARG A 130 -22.66 5.55 2.76
CA ARG A 130 -24.12 5.50 2.83
C ARG A 130 -24.62 4.33 3.69
N ASP A 131 -24.10 3.13 3.42
CA ASP A 131 -24.44 1.91 4.19
C ASP A 131 -24.04 2.01 5.67
N SER A 132 -23.02 2.82 5.98
CA SER A 132 -22.57 3.09 7.35
C SER A 132 -23.37 4.20 8.05
N GLY A 133 -24.43 4.75 7.43
CA GLY A 133 -25.20 5.88 7.96
C GLY A 133 -24.45 7.21 7.95
N ARG A 134 -23.46 7.38 7.08
CA ARG A 134 -22.67 8.61 6.89
C ARG A 134 -22.99 9.27 5.55
N ASP A 135 -24.27 9.51 5.32
CA ASP A 135 -24.77 10.10 4.07
C ASP A 135 -24.24 11.52 3.85
N GLU A 136 -24.10 12.32 4.91
CA GLU A 136 -23.56 13.68 4.82
C GLU A 136 -22.10 13.67 4.36
N PHE A 137 -21.27 12.77 4.89
CA PHE A 137 -19.90 12.61 4.45
C PHE A 137 -19.81 12.20 2.97
N ALA A 138 -20.70 11.29 2.53
CA ALA A 138 -20.79 10.91 1.11
C ALA A 138 -21.19 12.10 0.23
N LYS A 139 -22.19 12.89 0.65
CA LYS A 139 -22.61 14.12 -0.05
C LYS A 139 -21.49 15.16 -0.11
N ASN A 140 -20.73 15.33 0.97
CA ASN A 140 -19.61 16.27 1.00
C ASN A 140 -18.47 15.80 0.07
N LEU A 141 -18.25 14.49 -0.07
CA LEU A 141 -17.30 13.98 -1.06
C LEU A 141 -17.77 14.25 -2.49
N GLU A 142 -19.06 14.07 -2.77
CA GLU A 142 -19.65 14.42 -4.07
C GLU A 142 -19.49 15.91 -4.37
N LYS A 143 -19.77 16.80 -3.40
CA LYS A 143 -19.51 18.25 -3.54
C LYS A 143 -18.03 18.57 -3.79
N MET A 144 -17.11 17.91 -3.09
CA MET A 144 -15.67 18.06 -3.34
C MET A 144 -15.30 17.63 -4.77
N PHE A 145 -15.92 16.56 -5.28
CA PHE A 145 -15.75 16.16 -6.66
C PHE A 145 -16.29 17.21 -7.64
N ASP A 146 -17.44 17.82 -7.35
CA ASP A 146 -18.01 18.90 -8.16
C ASP A 146 -17.12 20.15 -8.19
N VAL A 147 -16.45 20.49 -7.08
CA VAL A 147 -15.45 21.56 -7.03
C VAL A 147 -14.29 21.27 -7.98
N VAL A 148 -13.74 20.05 -7.94
CA VAL A 148 -12.65 19.63 -8.84
C VAL A 148 -13.10 19.63 -10.30
N MET A 149 -14.32 19.17 -10.58
CA MET A 149 -14.89 19.15 -11.92
C MET A 149 -15.17 20.56 -12.47
N SER A 150 -15.67 21.46 -11.64
CA SER A 150 -15.90 22.87 -11.99
C SER A 150 -14.59 23.58 -12.28
N TRP A 151 -13.57 23.37 -11.45
CA TRP A 151 -12.22 23.86 -11.72
C TRP A 151 -11.70 23.34 -13.06
N ARG A 152 -11.84 22.03 -13.32
CA ARG A 152 -11.41 21.40 -14.58
C ARG A 152 -12.11 22.01 -15.79
N ALA A 153 -13.42 22.23 -15.72
CA ALA A 153 -14.18 22.85 -16.80
C ALA A 153 -13.73 24.30 -17.06
N ASN A 154 -13.57 25.09 -15.99
CA ASN A 154 -13.12 26.48 -16.11
C ASN A 154 -11.71 26.58 -16.68
N THR A 155 -10.79 25.70 -16.25
CA THR A 155 -9.42 25.64 -16.77
C THR A 155 -9.39 25.17 -18.22
N ALA A 156 -10.23 24.21 -18.59
CA ALA A 156 -10.38 23.75 -19.97
C ALA A 156 -10.81 24.89 -20.91
N VAL A 157 -11.78 25.71 -20.49
CA VAL A 157 -12.20 26.90 -21.24
C VAL A 157 -11.05 27.91 -21.35
N LYS A 158 -10.40 28.25 -20.23
CA LYS A 158 -9.29 29.22 -20.22
C LYS A 158 -8.14 28.83 -21.13
N LEU A 159 -7.80 27.55 -21.17
CA LEU A 159 -6.69 27.02 -21.96
C LEU A 159 -7.11 26.57 -23.36
N SER A 160 -8.40 26.67 -23.70
CA SER A 160 -8.96 26.16 -24.97
C SER A 160 -8.59 24.69 -25.24
N MET A 161 -8.62 23.87 -24.19
CA MET A 161 -8.29 22.44 -24.25
C MET A 161 -9.49 21.58 -23.88
N ALA A 162 -9.51 20.33 -24.32
CA ALA A 162 -10.49 19.37 -23.86
C ALA A 162 -10.34 19.14 -22.34
N PRO A 163 -11.44 19.02 -21.56
CA PRO A 163 -11.35 18.74 -20.12
C PRO A 163 -10.52 17.50 -19.78
N ALA A 164 -10.54 16.47 -20.63
CA ALA A 164 -9.73 15.26 -20.46
C ALA A 164 -8.22 15.50 -20.60
N ALA A 165 -7.81 16.51 -21.38
CA ALA A 165 -6.42 16.91 -21.52
C ALA A 165 -5.93 17.75 -20.33
N VAL A 166 -6.83 18.45 -19.63
CA VAL A 166 -6.52 19.18 -18.40
C VAL A 166 -6.23 18.20 -17.27
N ILE A 167 -7.25 17.44 -16.84
CA ILE A 167 -7.11 16.34 -15.89
C ILE A 167 -8.07 15.22 -16.31
N PRO A 168 -7.59 13.97 -16.44
CA PRO A 168 -8.44 12.81 -16.65
C PRO A 168 -9.45 12.59 -15.51
N LEU A 169 -10.67 12.13 -15.84
CA LEU A 169 -11.76 11.94 -14.88
C LEU A 169 -11.41 11.04 -13.68
N HIS A 170 -10.64 9.97 -13.91
CA HIS A 170 -10.20 9.07 -12.86
C HIS A 170 -9.28 9.76 -11.83
N LEU A 171 -8.45 10.69 -12.27
CA LEU A 171 -7.62 11.50 -11.37
C LEU A 171 -8.48 12.48 -10.58
N CYS A 172 -9.52 13.07 -11.16
CA CYS A 172 -10.47 13.92 -10.42
C CYS A 172 -11.10 13.17 -9.24
N LYS A 173 -11.46 11.89 -9.41
CA LYS A 173 -12.00 11.05 -8.32
C LYS A 173 -10.97 10.78 -7.22
N ASN A 174 -9.73 10.46 -7.60
CA ASN A 174 -8.65 10.24 -6.64
C ASN A 174 -8.31 11.52 -5.86
N ILE A 175 -8.26 12.66 -6.55
CA ILE A 175 -8.03 13.99 -5.97
C ILE A 175 -9.17 14.35 -5.02
N ALA A 176 -10.43 14.19 -5.43
CA ALA A 176 -11.58 14.49 -4.58
C ALA A 176 -11.61 13.64 -3.30
N TYR A 177 -11.21 12.36 -3.37
CA TYR A 177 -11.18 11.48 -2.21
C TYR A 177 -10.01 11.76 -1.25
N SER A 178 -8.80 11.97 -1.80
CA SER A 178 -7.58 12.17 -1.00
C SER A 178 -7.35 13.62 -0.56
N ARG A 179 -7.95 14.57 -1.26
CA ARG A 179 -7.94 16.03 -1.01
C ARG A 179 -6.51 16.59 -0.91
N PRO A 180 -5.67 16.47 -1.95
CA PRO A 180 -4.34 17.07 -1.96
C PRO A 180 -4.46 18.60 -1.99
N LYS A 181 -3.88 19.26 -0.99
CA LYS A 181 -3.87 20.73 -0.81
C LYS A 181 -2.54 21.36 -1.24
N GLN A 182 -1.52 20.55 -1.52
CA GLN A 182 -0.21 21.02 -1.95
C GLN A 182 -0.03 20.86 -3.45
N VAL A 183 0.60 21.86 -4.07
CA VAL A 183 0.89 21.88 -5.51
C VAL A 183 1.79 20.71 -5.91
N ASP A 184 2.87 20.47 -5.15
CA ASP A 184 3.81 19.37 -5.40
C ASP A 184 3.14 18.00 -5.40
N ALA A 185 2.13 17.81 -4.53
CA ALA A 185 1.34 16.59 -4.50
C ALA A 185 0.50 16.43 -5.77
N LEU A 186 -0.17 17.48 -6.22
CA LEU A 186 -0.95 17.47 -7.46
C LEU A 186 -0.06 17.22 -8.69
N VAL A 187 1.13 17.82 -8.73
CA VAL A 187 2.11 17.58 -9.80
C VAL A 187 2.58 16.12 -9.76
N THR A 188 2.88 15.57 -8.60
CA THR A 188 3.28 14.16 -8.48
C THR A 188 2.17 13.20 -8.93
N LEU A 189 0.90 13.56 -8.72
CA LEU A 189 -0.26 12.80 -9.19
C LEU A 189 -0.47 12.82 -10.71
N GLY A 190 0.30 13.60 -11.46
CA GLY A 190 0.20 13.66 -12.92
C GLY A 190 -0.55 14.88 -13.44
N VAL A 191 -0.89 15.86 -12.59
CA VAL A 191 -1.42 17.15 -13.07
C VAL A 191 -0.25 17.93 -13.70
N ARG A 192 -0.41 18.35 -14.97
CA ARG A 192 0.65 19.00 -15.77
C ARG A 192 0.27 20.38 -16.30
N VAL A 193 -0.86 20.91 -15.85
CA VAL A 193 -1.49 22.11 -16.41
C VAL A 193 -0.99 23.35 -15.67
N ASN A 194 -0.76 24.46 -16.37
CA ASN A 194 -0.42 25.72 -15.72
C ASN A 194 -1.60 26.22 -14.86
N GLY A 195 -1.33 26.67 -13.63
CA GLY A 195 -2.37 27.14 -12.69
C GLY A 195 -2.88 26.08 -11.70
N VAL A 196 -2.11 25.02 -11.43
CA VAL A 196 -2.42 23.98 -10.42
C VAL A 196 -2.62 24.59 -9.03
N GLU A 197 -2.00 25.73 -8.75
CA GLU A 197 -2.13 26.50 -7.51
C GLU A 197 -3.60 26.81 -7.22
N SER A 198 -4.36 27.19 -8.25
CA SER A 198 -5.79 27.49 -8.10
C SER A 198 -6.63 26.25 -7.74
N LEU A 199 -6.22 25.05 -8.19
CA LEU A 199 -6.85 23.79 -7.77
C LEU A 199 -6.53 23.49 -6.31
N ALA A 200 -5.26 23.64 -5.91
CA ALA A 200 -4.82 23.43 -4.53
C ALA A 200 -5.59 24.34 -3.56
N SER A 201 -5.73 25.63 -3.91
CA SER A 201 -6.51 26.60 -3.12
C SER A 201 -8.00 26.26 -3.11
N ALA A 202 -8.58 25.84 -4.23
CA ALA A 202 -9.99 25.44 -4.29
C ALA A 202 -10.28 24.22 -3.42
N ILE A 203 -9.38 23.22 -3.44
CA ILE A 203 -9.49 22.02 -2.58
C ILE A 203 -9.35 22.43 -1.12
N MET A 204 -8.36 23.26 -0.77
CA MET A 204 -8.15 23.71 0.61
C MET A 204 -9.39 24.45 1.16
N LYS A 205 -9.94 25.38 0.39
CA LYS A 205 -11.15 26.14 0.76
C LYS A 205 -12.36 25.22 0.91
N ALA A 206 -12.63 24.37 -0.08
CA ALA A 206 -13.73 23.41 -0.02
C ALA A 206 -13.56 22.40 1.13
N SER A 207 -12.33 22.05 1.49
CA SER A 207 -12.02 21.20 2.64
C SER A 207 -12.50 21.80 3.96
N ILE A 208 -12.34 23.11 4.13
CA ILE A 208 -12.82 23.79 5.34
C ILE A 208 -14.36 23.92 5.28
N GLU A 209 -14.90 24.43 4.17
CA GLU A 209 -16.34 24.67 4.00
C GLU A 209 -17.20 23.40 4.11
N LEU A 210 -16.68 22.25 3.66
CA LEU A 210 -17.37 20.97 3.69
C LEU A 210 -17.14 20.19 5.01
N GLY A 211 -16.51 20.81 6.02
CA GLY A 211 -16.28 20.20 7.33
C GLY A 211 -15.28 19.04 7.31
N PHE A 212 -14.40 19.01 6.32
CA PHE A 212 -13.41 17.97 6.12
C PHE A 212 -12.14 18.17 6.94
N ASP A 213 -11.87 19.43 7.26
CA ASP A 213 -10.75 19.91 8.05
C ASP A 213 -11.27 21.00 8.99
N ALA A 214 -10.65 21.14 10.17
CA ALA A 214 -10.98 22.22 11.09
C ALA A 214 -10.35 23.54 10.62
N ASP A 215 -11.00 24.66 10.90
CA ASP A 215 -10.36 25.98 10.80
C ASP A 215 -9.23 26.05 11.85
N ASN A 216 -7.99 26.09 11.37
CA ASN A 216 -6.78 26.06 12.19
C ASN A 216 -6.53 27.38 12.96
N GLU A 217 -7.51 28.27 13.07
CA GLU A 217 -7.32 29.59 13.70
C GLU A 217 -7.01 29.51 15.21
N ASN A 218 -7.24 28.36 15.88
CA ASN A 218 -7.13 28.24 17.34
C ASN A 218 -5.90 27.51 17.88
N THR A 219 -4.89 27.16 17.08
CA THR A 219 -3.73 26.35 17.55
C THR A 219 -2.41 27.13 17.70
N ALA A 220 -2.45 28.47 17.64
CA ALA A 220 -1.25 29.29 17.60
C ALA A 220 -0.40 29.28 18.90
N ASP A 221 -0.99 28.89 20.04
CA ASP A 221 -0.35 28.98 21.36
C ASP A 221 0.05 27.61 21.99
N GLU A 222 -0.15 26.49 21.29
CA GLU A 222 0.24 25.18 21.85
C GLU A 222 1.71 24.84 21.59
N ILE A 223 2.46 24.57 22.67
CA ILE A 223 3.85 24.09 22.58
C ILE A 223 3.84 22.70 21.94
N LEU A 224 4.45 22.57 20.78
CA LEU A 224 4.56 21.31 20.05
C LEU A 224 5.72 20.45 20.56
N VAL A 225 5.52 19.14 20.49
CA VAL A 225 6.57 18.15 20.73
C VAL A 225 7.70 18.30 19.70
N LYS A 226 8.95 18.37 20.14
CA LYS A 226 10.11 18.41 19.23
C LYS A 226 10.61 17.00 18.94
N PHE A 227 10.65 16.66 17.66
CA PHE A 227 11.25 15.43 17.18
C PHE A 227 12.74 15.61 16.85
N PRO A 228 13.54 14.52 16.88
CA PRO A 228 14.91 14.53 16.35
C PRO A 228 14.98 15.12 14.93
N GLN A 229 16.06 15.83 14.62
CA GLN A 229 16.28 16.35 13.27
C GLN A 229 16.68 15.22 12.32
N GLY A 230 16.14 15.25 11.10
CA GLY A 230 16.41 14.26 10.07
C GLY A 230 15.65 12.94 10.28
N GLU A 231 16.12 11.89 9.59
CA GLU A 231 15.56 10.55 9.71
C GLU A 231 15.91 9.94 11.07
N TRP A 232 14.89 9.57 11.83
CA TRP A 232 15.05 8.85 13.08
C TRP A 232 14.74 7.37 12.90
N LYS A 233 15.53 6.51 13.54
CA LYS A 233 15.35 5.06 13.55
C LYS A 233 15.73 4.50 14.92
N SER A 234 14.93 3.57 15.43
CA SER A 234 15.30 2.74 16.60
C SER A 234 16.35 1.68 16.25
N SER A 235 17.18 1.31 17.22
CA SER A 235 18.16 0.22 17.08
C SER A 235 17.49 -1.11 16.71
N GLU A 236 16.38 -1.43 17.38
CA GLU A 236 15.65 -2.68 17.23
C GLU A 236 14.17 -2.43 16.93
N PRO A 237 13.50 -3.31 16.15
CA PRO A 237 12.04 -3.28 15.99
C PRO A 237 11.36 -3.56 17.34
N TRP A 238 10.13 -3.08 17.52
CA TRP A 238 9.35 -3.43 18.70
C TRP A 238 9.19 -4.97 18.77
N GLU A 239 9.42 -5.54 19.95
CA GLU A 239 9.47 -7.00 20.17
C GLU A 239 8.23 -7.73 19.65
N HIS A 240 7.08 -7.07 19.69
CA HIS A 240 5.78 -7.62 19.30
C HIS A 240 5.29 -7.14 17.93
N ALA A 241 6.13 -6.47 17.14
CA ALA A 241 5.76 -6.03 15.79
C ALA A 241 5.60 -7.22 14.84
N VAL A 242 4.36 -7.49 14.40
CA VAL A 242 4.04 -8.65 13.56
C VAL A 242 4.21 -8.33 12.08
N TYR A 243 5.27 -8.86 11.48
CA TYR A 243 5.52 -8.70 10.05
C TYR A 243 4.70 -9.70 9.19
N LYS A 244 3.50 -9.29 8.77
CA LYS A 244 2.59 -10.14 7.97
C LYS A 244 2.89 -10.08 6.47
N ILE A 245 3.65 -11.05 5.98
CA ILE A 245 3.87 -11.24 4.52
C ILE A 245 2.59 -11.82 3.90
N SER A 246 2.18 -11.29 2.74
CA SER A 246 1.05 -11.87 2.01
C SER A 246 1.35 -13.31 1.57
N LYS A 247 0.30 -14.14 1.41
CA LYS A 247 0.41 -15.51 0.83
C LYS A 247 1.17 -15.56 -0.51
N SER A 248 1.27 -14.42 -1.20
CA SER A 248 1.94 -14.27 -2.49
C SER A 248 3.41 -13.81 -2.41
N GLY A 249 3.98 -13.71 -1.20
CA GLY A 249 5.33 -13.21 -0.98
C GLY A 249 5.50 -11.70 -1.22
N LYS A 250 4.41 -10.99 -1.54
CA LYS A 250 4.43 -9.53 -1.70
C LYS A 250 4.58 -8.86 -0.33
N LYS A 251 5.37 -7.79 -0.31
CA LYS A 251 5.52 -6.85 0.81
C LYS A 251 4.16 -6.36 1.31
N PRO A 252 4.01 -6.12 2.62
CA PRO A 252 2.80 -5.56 3.17
C PRO A 252 2.54 -4.14 2.63
N THR A 253 1.27 -3.75 2.57
CA THR A 253 0.84 -2.45 2.02
C THR A 253 1.50 -1.27 2.73
N TRP A 254 1.69 -1.35 4.05
CA TRP A 254 2.33 -0.27 4.80
C TRP A 254 3.77 -0.04 4.33
N GLU A 255 4.52 -1.11 4.04
CA GLU A 255 5.92 -1.03 3.64
C GLU A 255 6.05 -0.40 2.24
N LEU A 256 5.18 -0.77 1.31
CA LEU A 256 5.19 -0.20 -0.04
C LEU A 256 4.88 1.31 -0.05
N ASN A 257 4.00 1.78 0.83
CA ASN A 257 3.71 3.21 0.94
C ASN A 257 4.82 3.95 1.71
N TYR A 258 5.39 3.31 2.75
CA TYR A 258 6.55 3.82 3.46
C TYR A 258 7.76 4.00 2.52
N GLU A 259 8.05 3.05 1.63
CA GLU A 259 9.16 3.17 0.67
C GLU A 259 9.02 4.40 -0.24
N ARG A 260 7.79 4.79 -0.57
CA ARG A 260 7.53 6.00 -1.37
C ARG A 260 7.71 7.26 -0.55
N PHE A 261 7.23 7.24 0.70
CA PHE A 261 7.46 8.33 1.64
C PHE A 261 8.96 8.55 1.86
N ALA A 262 9.73 7.49 2.14
CA ALA A 262 11.18 7.54 2.31
C ALA A 262 11.93 8.06 1.07
N LYS A 263 11.40 7.86 -0.14
CA LYS A 263 11.95 8.41 -1.38
C LYS A 263 11.69 9.90 -1.58
N GLY A 264 11.01 10.58 -0.66
CA GLY A 264 10.68 12.00 -0.77
C GLY A 264 9.35 12.28 -1.49
N GLU A 265 8.55 11.26 -1.81
CA GLU A 265 7.27 11.50 -2.48
C GLU A 265 6.27 12.21 -1.53
N PRO A 266 5.53 13.25 -1.97
CA PRO A 266 4.59 13.97 -1.12
C PRO A 266 3.50 13.06 -0.52
N PHE A 267 3.22 13.20 0.77
CA PHE A 267 2.29 12.35 1.51
C PHE A 267 0.89 12.30 0.88
N GLN A 268 0.39 13.44 0.42
CA GLN A 268 -0.92 13.55 -0.22
C GLN A 268 -0.96 12.86 -1.59
N ALA A 269 0.16 12.82 -2.32
CA ALA A 269 0.26 12.10 -3.59
C ALA A 269 0.26 10.58 -3.38
N ILE A 270 0.99 10.10 -2.36
CA ILE A 270 0.97 8.68 -1.97
C ILE A 270 -0.45 8.27 -1.57
N ALA A 271 -1.18 9.13 -0.86
CA ALA A 271 -2.56 8.85 -0.47
C ALA A 271 -3.51 8.76 -1.68
N ALA A 272 -3.43 9.67 -2.65
CA ALA A 272 -4.32 9.63 -3.81
C ALA A 272 -4.03 8.46 -4.76
N ASN A 273 -2.76 8.06 -4.86
CA ASN A 273 -2.36 6.92 -5.67
C ASN A 273 -1.54 5.95 -4.82
N SER A 274 -2.17 5.17 -3.93
CA SER A 274 -1.42 4.25 -3.05
C SER A 274 -0.76 3.11 -3.82
N ALA A 275 0.15 2.37 -3.17
CA ALA A 275 0.79 1.19 -3.77
C ALA A 275 -0.18 0.10 -4.24
N THR A 276 -1.43 0.10 -3.76
CA THR A 276 -2.48 -0.83 -4.21
C THR A 276 -3.24 -0.35 -5.45
N GLY A 277 -2.94 0.86 -5.95
CA GLY A 277 -3.67 1.55 -7.00
C GLY A 277 -5.02 2.11 -6.55
N ARG A 278 -5.29 2.11 -5.23
CA ARG A 278 -6.51 2.67 -4.64
C ARG A 278 -6.18 3.95 -3.89
N SER A 279 -7.00 4.98 -4.01
CA SER A 279 -6.88 6.16 -3.16
C SER A 279 -7.23 5.80 -1.72
N ILE A 280 -6.42 6.25 -0.77
CA ILE A 280 -6.61 6.07 0.67
C ILE A 280 -6.72 7.43 1.36
N GLN A 281 -7.22 7.45 2.59
CA GLN A 281 -7.24 8.67 3.41
C GLN A 281 -5.85 8.93 3.98
N LEU A 282 -5.54 10.21 4.25
CA LEU A 282 -4.26 10.63 4.86
C LEU A 282 -4.04 9.96 6.23
N SER A 283 -5.11 9.75 7.02
CA SER A 283 -5.06 9.04 8.30
C SER A 283 -4.60 7.59 8.15
N SER A 284 -5.03 6.89 7.09
CA SER A 284 -4.58 5.52 6.82
C SER A 284 -3.10 5.48 6.43
N LEU A 285 -2.63 6.46 5.66
CA LEU A 285 -1.20 6.57 5.34
C LEU A 285 -0.37 6.89 6.60
N HIS A 286 -0.88 7.75 7.49
CA HIS A 286 -0.25 8.06 8.78
C HIS A 286 -0.06 6.80 9.62
N GLN A 287 -1.09 5.94 9.69
CA GLN A 287 -1.00 4.64 10.35
C GLN A 287 0.06 3.73 9.71
N TYR A 288 0.19 3.73 8.38
CA TYR A 288 1.22 2.95 7.70
C TYR A 288 2.64 3.42 8.02
N ILE A 289 2.86 4.74 8.15
CA ILE A 289 4.18 5.26 8.55
C ILE A 289 4.44 4.96 10.04
N CYS A 290 3.44 5.05 10.91
CA CYS A 290 3.56 4.63 12.31
C CYS A 290 3.90 3.14 12.44
N GLU A 291 3.34 2.28 11.59
CA GLU A 291 3.70 0.87 11.55
C GLU A 291 5.16 0.66 11.08
N ALA A 292 5.64 1.50 10.15
CA ALA A 292 7.04 1.48 9.75
C ALA A 292 7.98 1.85 10.91
N ILE A 293 7.59 2.82 11.76
CA ILE A 293 8.32 3.17 12.99
C ILE A 293 8.46 1.94 13.91
N ARG A 294 7.37 1.19 14.14
CA ARG A 294 7.38 -0.04 14.96
C ARG A 294 8.31 -1.13 14.42
N HIS A 295 8.51 -1.16 13.10
CA HIS A 295 9.45 -2.06 12.43
C HIS A 295 10.86 -1.47 12.29
N ALA A 296 11.21 -0.44 13.08
CA ALA A 296 12.50 0.24 13.06
C ALA A 296 12.93 0.69 11.65
N ARG A 297 11.97 1.18 10.85
CA ARG A 297 12.28 1.85 9.59
C ARG A 297 12.63 3.33 9.86
N PRO A 298 13.62 3.91 9.14
CA PRO A 298 13.97 5.32 9.31
C PRO A 298 12.85 6.25 8.84
N VAL A 299 12.41 7.17 9.70
CA VAL A 299 11.31 8.10 9.40
C VAL A 299 11.71 9.50 9.82
N ASP A 300 11.55 10.47 8.90
CA ASP A 300 11.55 11.88 9.25
C ASP A 300 10.22 12.24 9.95
N LEU A 301 10.27 12.31 11.28
CA LEU A 301 9.11 12.55 12.13
C LEU A 301 8.55 13.98 11.98
N ASN A 302 9.42 14.96 11.70
CA ASN A 302 8.99 16.34 11.47
C ASN A 302 8.21 16.44 10.16
N ARG A 303 8.70 15.77 9.12
CA ARG A 303 8.00 15.67 7.85
C ARG A 303 6.66 14.93 7.99
N LEU A 304 6.63 13.82 8.73
CA LEU A 304 5.38 13.09 8.99
C LEU A 304 4.34 13.98 9.69
N ALA A 305 4.71 14.66 10.77
CA ALA A 305 3.79 15.54 11.51
C ALA A 305 3.27 16.69 10.64
N LYS A 306 4.15 17.29 9.82
CA LYS A 306 3.79 18.37 8.90
C LYS A 306 2.85 17.91 7.78
N GLU A 307 3.18 16.82 7.09
CA GLU A 307 2.44 16.40 5.88
C GLU A 307 1.16 15.60 6.20
N SER A 308 1.10 14.90 7.33
CA SER A 308 -0.12 14.21 7.79
C SER A 308 -1.16 15.16 8.41
N GLY A 309 -0.73 16.34 8.85
CA GLY A 309 -1.55 17.27 9.64
C GLY A 309 -1.76 16.82 11.10
N VAL A 310 -1.15 15.71 11.52
CA VAL A 310 -1.23 15.23 12.90
C VAL A 310 -0.10 15.89 13.71
N GLN A 311 -0.44 16.94 14.44
CA GLN A 311 0.45 17.59 15.40
C GLN A 311 0.20 17.06 16.80
N LEU A 312 1.28 16.72 17.50
CA LEU A 312 1.24 16.27 18.90
C LEU A 312 1.77 17.40 19.77
N SER A 313 0.90 18.01 20.59
CA SER A 313 1.33 19.05 21.53
C SER A 313 1.91 18.45 22.81
N CYS A 314 2.69 19.22 23.55
CA CYS A 314 3.19 18.82 24.86
C CYS A 314 2.04 18.60 25.85
N LYS A 315 0.94 19.33 25.70
CA LYS A 315 -0.28 19.12 26.49
C LYS A 315 -0.89 17.75 26.20
N ASP A 316 -1.02 17.38 24.92
CA ASP A 316 -1.49 16.05 24.54
C ASP A 316 -0.55 14.95 25.05
N TRP A 317 0.77 15.14 24.90
CA TRP A 317 1.79 14.20 25.38
C TRP A 317 1.67 13.94 26.89
N ASN A 318 1.67 15.01 27.68
CA ASN A 318 1.58 14.92 29.14
C ASN A 318 0.22 14.37 29.58
N ARG A 319 -0.85 14.67 28.85
CA ARG A 319 -2.18 14.10 29.11
C ARG A 319 -2.15 12.58 28.90
N PHE A 320 -1.58 12.11 27.79
CA PHE A 320 -1.48 10.67 27.53
C PHE A 320 -0.61 9.96 28.55
N GLU A 321 0.54 10.53 28.93
CA GLU A 321 1.39 9.99 30.00
C GLU A 321 0.66 9.93 31.34
N SER A 322 0.01 11.02 31.74
CA SER A 322 -0.72 11.08 33.01
C SER A 322 -1.85 10.05 33.08
N GLU A 323 -2.59 9.83 31.99
CA GLU A 323 -3.64 8.81 31.97
C GLU A 323 -3.07 7.38 31.93
N CYS A 324 -1.93 7.16 31.27
CA CYS A 324 -1.21 5.89 31.37
C CYS A 324 -0.79 5.58 32.81
N ASP A 325 -0.23 6.56 33.52
CA ASP A 325 0.22 6.39 34.91
C ASP A 325 -0.95 6.11 35.86
N LYS A 326 -2.06 6.85 35.73
CA LYS A 326 -3.26 6.66 36.55
C LYS A 326 -3.89 5.28 36.39
N LEU A 327 -3.86 4.74 35.18
CA LEU A 327 -4.46 3.44 34.84
C LEU A 327 -3.45 2.29 34.90
N GLU A 328 -2.20 2.58 35.28
CA GLU A 328 -1.09 1.62 35.27
C GLU A 328 -0.92 0.92 33.90
N ILE A 329 -1.24 1.63 32.82
CA ILE A 329 -1.16 1.12 31.45
C ILE A 329 0.25 1.26 30.91
N LYS A 330 0.84 0.12 30.56
CA LYS A 330 2.12 0.04 29.85
C LYS A 330 1.89 -0.05 28.34
N VAL A 331 2.24 1.02 27.63
CA VAL A 331 2.01 1.16 26.17
C VAL A 331 2.87 0.18 25.34
N ASP A 332 3.96 -0.30 25.93
CA ASP A 332 4.88 -1.29 25.37
C ASP A 332 4.43 -2.74 25.56
N ASP A 333 3.38 -3.00 26.34
CA ASP A 333 2.87 -4.34 26.61
C ASP A 333 2.05 -4.92 25.42
N VAL A 334 2.08 -6.24 25.26
CA VAL A 334 1.35 -7.00 24.22
C VAL A 334 -0.16 -6.81 24.36
N GLY A 335 -0.64 -6.68 25.59
CA GLY A 335 -2.06 -6.53 25.92
C GLY A 335 -2.62 -5.12 25.68
N PHE A 336 -1.78 -4.14 25.35
CA PHE A 336 -2.20 -2.75 25.25
C PHE A 336 -3.24 -2.55 24.14
N GLN A 337 -4.41 -2.01 24.52
CA GLN A 337 -5.41 -1.54 23.57
C GLN A 337 -5.52 -0.02 23.64
N GLN A 338 -5.32 0.64 22.49
CA GLN A 338 -5.51 2.09 22.36
C GLN A 338 -6.90 2.55 22.84
N LYS A 339 -7.93 1.70 22.66
CA LYS A 339 -9.30 1.99 23.09
C LYS A 339 -9.40 2.30 24.58
N ASP A 340 -8.63 1.62 25.43
CA ASP A 340 -8.69 1.82 26.88
C ASP A 340 -8.18 3.22 27.27
N LEU A 341 -7.12 3.68 26.62
CA LEU A 341 -6.59 5.03 26.84
C LEU A 341 -7.50 6.11 26.24
N VAL A 342 -8.11 5.87 25.07
CA VAL A 342 -9.11 6.81 24.52
C VAL A 342 -10.34 6.90 25.42
N ARG A 343 -10.80 5.78 26.00
CA ARG A 343 -11.89 5.75 26.99
C ARG A 343 -11.55 6.61 28.22
N ALA A 344 -10.31 6.59 28.69
CA ALA A 344 -9.86 7.44 29.79
C ALA A 344 -9.93 8.94 29.47
N ILE A 345 -9.60 9.28 28.22
CA ILE A 345 -9.45 10.66 27.76
C ILE A 345 -10.80 11.30 27.40
N VAL A 346 -11.65 10.57 26.67
CA VAL A 346 -12.91 11.06 26.08
C VAL A 346 -14.14 10.59 26.89
N GLY A 347 -13.97 9.56 27.72
CA GLY A 347 -15.03 8.99 28.54
C GLY A 347 -15.70 7.76 27.90
N ALA A 348 -16.82 7.34 28.50
CA ALA A 348 -17.54 6.11 28.14
C ALA A 348 -18.25 6.16 26.77
N SER A 349 -18.32 7.33 26.12
CA SER A 349 -18.85 7.48 24.75
C SER A 349 -18.11 6.60 23.74
N VAL A 350 -16.86 6.23 24.04
CA VAL A 350 -16.02 5.35 23.22
C VAL A 350 -16.62 3.94 23.08
N ASP A 351 -17.43 3.49 24.04
CA ASP A 351 -18.05 2.15 24.06
C ASP A 351 -19.41 2.06 23.37
N VAL A 352 -20.01 3.20 23.05
CA VAL A 352 -21.25 3.25 22.26
C VAL A 352 -20.99 2.64 20.87
N ASP A 353 -21.96 1.92 20.32
CA ASP A 353 -21.81 1.35 18.97
C ASP A 353 -21.55 2.48 17.96
N TYR A 354 -20.65 2.24 17.01
CA TYR A 354 -20.24 3.22 16.02
C TYR A 354 -21.43 3.88 15.33
N LYS A 355 -22.49 3.11 15.02
CA LYS A 355 -23.70 3.60 14.35
C LYS A 355 -24.51 4.57 15.20
N GLU A 356 -24.46 4.43 16.52
CA GLU A 356 -25.20 5.25 17.48
C GLU A 356 -24.45 6.52 17.90
N LYS A 357 -23.13 6.59 17.65
CA LYS A 357 -22.32 7.78 17.93
C LYS A 357 -22.73 8.98 17.07
N THR A 358 -22.76 10.16 17.70
CA THR A 358 -22.92 11.43 16.97
C THR A 358 -21.69 11.72 16.10
N GLU A 359 -21.84 12.58 15.10
CA GLU A 359 -20.71 12.94 14.24
C GLU A 359 -19.60 13.68 15.00
N GLU A 360 -19.97 14.53 15.96
CA GLU A 360 -19.05 15.23 16.86
C GLU A 360 -18.21 14.24 17.68
N GLN A 361 -18.84 13.24 18.31
CA GLN A 361 -18.14 12.19 19.06
C GLN A 361 -17.17 11.40 18.17
N ARG A 362 -17.60 11.04 16.96
CA ARG A 362 -16.74 10.33 15.99
C ARG A 362 -15.54 11.18 15.56
N ASN A 363 -15.72 12.49 15.43
CA ASN A 363 -14.66 13.42 15.02
C ASN A 363 -13.65 13.65 16.15
N GLU A 364 -14.13 13.82 17.39
CA GLU A 364 -13.28 13.93 18.58
C GLU A 364 -12.44 12.67 18.78
N GLU A 365 -13.08 11.49 18.74
CA GLU A 365 -12.37 10.20 18.82
C GLU A 365 -11.32 10.06 17.73
N ARG A 366 -11.65 10.39 16.48
CA ARG A 366 -10.72 10.27 15.34
C ARG A 366 -9.50 11.18 15.51
N ALA A 367 -9.69 12.40 16.00
CA ALA A 367 -8.61 13.35 16.26
C ALA A 367 -7.64 12.78 17.31
N ILE A 368 -8.18 12.22 18.39
CA ILE A 368 -7.39 11.64 19.47
C ILE A 368 -6.68 10.36 19.02
N TYR A 369 -7.36 9.43 18.32
CA TYR A 369 -6.74 8.21 17.80
C TYR A 369 -5.53 8.49 16.90
N SER A 370 -5.59 9.54 16.08
CA SER A 370 -4.49 9.87 15.16
C SER A 370 -3.25 10.34 15.91
N LYS A 371 -3.43 11.20 16.93
CA LYS A 371 -2.38 11.66 17.84
C LYS A 371 -1.83 10.52 18.70
N LEU A 372 -2.74 9.71 19.26
CA LEU A 372 -2.40 8.60 20.13
C LEU A 372 -1.62 7.51 19.40
N THR A 373 -1.95 7.23 18.13
CA THR A 373 -1.20 6.27 17.31
C THR A 373 0.27 6.69 17.17
N LEU A 374 0.52 7.98 16.97
CA LEU A 374 1.88 8.51 16.92
C LEU A 374 2.57 8.38 18.29
N PHE A 375 1.92 8.82 19.37
CA PHE A 375 2.44 8.70 20.73
C PHE A 375 2.83 7.26 21.08
N VAL A 376 1.93 6.29 20.86
CA VAL A 376 2.15 4.87 21.13
C VAL A 376 3.34 4.35 20.34
N SER A 377 3.41 4.65 19.05
CA SER A 377 4.51 4.16 18.19
C SER A 377 5.86 4.74 18.63
N LEU A 378 5.89 5.99 19.11
CA LEU A 378 7.12 6.60 19.63
C LEU A 378 7.52 6.05 20.99
N LYS A 379 6.55 5.79 21.89
CA LYS A 379 6.79 5.19 23.21
C LYS A 379 7.31 3.76 23.11
N GLN A 380 6.66 2.93 22.29
CA GLN A 380 7.08 1.53 22.04
C GLN A 380 8.52 1.42 21.53
N MET A 381 8.95 2.42 20.76
CA MET A 381 10.28 2.46 20.16
C MET A 381 11.26 3.34 20.96
N GLN A 382 10.88 3.79 22.16
CA GLN A 382 11.69 4.61 23.06
C GLN A 382 12.31 5.84 22.38
N CYS A 383 11.54 6.51 21.51
CA CYS A 383 12.03 7.68 20.80
C CYS A 383 12.41 8.80 21.79
N PRO A 384 13.61 9.41 21.66
CA PRO A 384 14.00 10.54 22.49
C PRO A 384 13.20 11.77 22.05
N VAL A 385 12.16 12.10 22.81
CA VAL A 385 11.29 13.24 22.54
C VAL A 385 11.71 14.43 23.41
N GLY A 386 11.99 15.57 22.78
CA GLY A 386 12.36 16.79 23.48
C GLY A 386 11.13 17.66 23.80
N ILE A 387 10.85 17.88 25.07
CA ILE A 387 9.84 18.87 25.51
C ILE A 387 10.57 20.18 25.81
N LYS A 388 10.48 21.17 24.92
CA LYS A 388 10.97 22.55 25.18
C LYS A 388 9.95 23.56 24.71
N ILE A 389 9.59 24.49 25.60
CA ILE A 389 8.74 25.66 25.34
C ILE A 389 9.28 26.42 24.12
N VAL A 390 8.51 26.48 23.03
CA VAL A 390 8.83 27.31 21.87
C VAL A 390 7.96 28.54 21.93
N ASN A 391 8.50 29.63 22.47
CA ASN A 391 7.89 30.94 22.26
C ASN A 391 8.22 31.38 20.84
N ASN A 392 7.19 31.58 20.04
CA ASN A 392 7.35 32.01 18.66
C ASN A 392 7.63 33.53 18.61
N SER A 393 8.87 33.90 18.87
CA SER A 393 9.36 35.27 18.67
C SER A 393 10.67 35.24 17.90
N ASN A 394 10.62 35.73 16.66
CA ASN A 394 11.74 35.84 15.72
C ASN A 394 12.93 36.65 16.30
N SER A 395 14.15 36.14 16.15
CA SER A 395 15.21 36.70 15.28
C SER A 395 16.66 36.40 15.74
N LYS A 396 17.51 36.19 14.72
CA LYS A 396 18.98 36.39 14.65
C LYS A 396 19.95 35.33 15.22
N THR A 397 20.48 34.54 14.27
CA THR A 397 21.90 34.24 13.97
C THR A 397 22.93 34.15 15.10
N LEU A 398 23.64 33.01 15.15
CA LEU A 398 25.11 32.99 15.06
C LEU A 398 25.63 31.59 14.66
N SER A 399 26.57 31.63 13.73
CA SER A 399 27.37 30.58 13.11
C SER A 399 28.34 29.88 14.07
N GLY A 400 28.69 28.63 13.78
CA GLY A 400 29.82 27.94 14.39
C GLY A 400 30.17 26.66 13.63
N GLU A 401 31.23 26.74 12.81
CA GLU A 401 31.86 25.65 12.06
C GLU A 401 32.47 24.58 12.98
N GLY A 402 32.54 23.34 12.50
CA GLY A 402 33.29 22.27 13.17
C GLY A 402 33.11 20.89 12.53
N SER A 403 34.05 20.52 11.68
CA SER A 403 34.38 19.14 11.25
C SER A 403 35.91 19.11 11.08
N PRO A 404 36.60 17.96 10.94
CA PRO A 404 36.16 16.55 10.97
C PRO A 404 37.08 15.63 11.83
N SER A 405 36.73 14.34 11.97
CA SER A 405 37.75 13.28 12.03
C SER A 405 37.23 11.90 11.63
N ASN A 406 38.05 11.26 10.78
CA ASN A 406 37.96 9.89 10.27
C ASN A 406 38.23 8.84 11.35
N VAL A 407 37.57 7.66 11.28
CA VAL A 407 38.21 6.36 11.55
C VAL A 407 37.61 5.26 10.65
N SER A 408 38.52 4.44 10.16
CA SER A 408 38.46 3.32 9.22
C SER A 408 37.88 1.99 9.75
N GLY A 409 37.34 1.19 8.82
CA GLY A 409 37.74 -0.22 8.59
C GLY A 409 37.00 -1.34 9.33
N GLY A 410 36.44 -2.31 8.58
CA GLY A 410 35.97 -3.56 9.20
C GLY A 410 35.14 -4.54 8.35
N LYS A 411 35.81 -5.23 7.42
CA LYS A 411 35.62 -6.59 6.85
C LYS A 411 34.22 -7.27 6.77
N PHE A 412 34.00 -7.78 5.55
CA PHE A 412 33.09 -8.84 5.12
C PHE A 412 33.15 -10.14 5.95
N GLY A 413 31.97 -10.74 6.18
CA GLY A 413 31.80 -12.13 6.60
C GLY A 413 30.68 -12.81 5.80
N GLN A 414 31.04 -13.67 4.86
CA GLN A 414 30.17 -14.66 4.22
C GLN A 414 30.04 -15.90 5.11
N PHE A 415 28.87 -16.55 5.13
CA PHE A 415 28.60 -17.99 5.33
C PHE A 415 27.06 -18.12 5.51
N LYS A 416 26.31 -19.14 5.07
CA LYS A 416 26.55 -20.40 4.36
C LYS A 416 25.17 -20.85 3.86
N ASP A 417 25.08 -21.28 2.59
CA ASP A 417 23.86 -21.81 2.00
C ASP A 417 23.42 -23.14 2.61
N ALA A 418 22.13 -23.23 2.95
CA ALA A 418 21.47 -24.46 3.38
C ALA A 418 21.07 -25.31 2.16
N ARG A 419 21.50 -26.58 2.17
CA ARG A 419 21.25 -27.58 1.13
C ARG A 419 19.75 -27.89 0.98
N VAL A 420 19.19 -27.58 -0.19
CA VAL A 420 17.87 -28.08 -0.62
C VAL A 420 18.06 -29.39 -1.41
N LYS A 421 17.35 -30.45 -1.00
CA LYS A 421 17.28 -31.74 -1.69
C LYS A 421 16.81 -31.55 -3.14
N ARG A 422 17.62 -31.94 -4.12
CA ARG A 422 17.27 -31.94 -5.54
C ARG A 422 16.86 -33.35 -5.96
N HIS A 423 15.69 -33.48 -6.61
CA HIS A 423 15.39 -34.65 -7.42
C HIS A 423 16.27 -34.60 -8.67
N ARG A 424 16.97 -35.70 -8.99
CA ARG A 424 17.72 -35.84 -10.24
C ARG A 424 16.72 -36.10 -11.35
N VAL A 425 16.62 -35.15 -12.27
CA VAL A 425 16.03 -35.33 -13.60
C VAL A 425 17.19 -35.62 -14.54
N ASP A 426 17.02 -36.58 -15.43
CA ASP A 426 17.99 -36.94 -16.47
C ASP A 426 18.35 -35.68 -17.30
N PRO A 427 19.64 -35.35 -17.53
CA PRO A 427 20.06 -34.17 -18.29
C PRO A 427 19.34 -34.01 -19.63
N ASP A 428 19.04 -35.12 -20.31
CA ASP A 428 18.40 -35.11 -21.64
C ASP A 428 16.91 -34.74 -21.60
N VAL A 429 16.26 -34.79 -20.43
CA VAL A 429 14.88 -34.34 -20.23
C VAL A 429 14.80 -32.83 -19.96
N ILE A 430 15.92 -32.22 -19.55
CA ILE A 430 15.98 -30.76 -19.28
C ILE A 430 16.00 -29.97 -20.59
N ASP A 431 16.61 -30.49 -21.66
CA ASP A 431 16.66 -29.81 -22.95
C ASP A 431 15.33 -29.85 -23.74
N VAL A 432 14.36 -30.65 -23.28
CA VAL A 432 12.99 -30.75 -23.83
C VAL A 432 12.02 -29.74 -23.19
N LEU A 433 12.28 -29.32 -21.95
CA LEU A 433 11.41 -28.44 -21.13
C LEU A 433 11.86 -26.98 -21.20
#